data_AF-A0A067E3H1-F1
#
_entry.id   AF-A0A067E3H1-F1
#
_cell.length_a   1.000
_cell.length_b   1.000
_cell.length_c   1.000
_cell.angle_alpha   90.00
_cell.angle_beta   90.00
_cell.angle_gamma   90.00
#
_symmetry.space_group_name_H-M   'P 1'
#
loop_
_entity.id
_entity.type
_entity.pdbx_description
1 polymer ?
#
loop_
_entity_poly.entity_id
_entity_poly.type
_entity_poly.pdbx_seq_one_letter_code
_entity_poly.pdbx_strand_id
1 'polypeptide(L)'
;MWQCCSQWGYCGTSDEYCGAGSQQGPYDAPPATNDVSVVDIVTPKFFNGILNQADASCVGKNFYSRSAFLDALGSFSQFGRTGAEEDTMREIAAFFAHVTHETG
;
A
#
# COMPACT_ATOMS: atom_id res chain seq x y z
N MET A 1 27.66 -11.83 -0.18
CA MET A 1 27.39 -12.81 0.89
C MET A 1 26.74 -12.02 2.01
N TRP A 2 25.41 -12.04 2.10
CA TRP A 2 24.63 -11.26 3.07
C TRP A 2 24.16 -12.21 4.18
N GLN A 3 24.24 -11.82 5.45
CA GLN A 3 23.86 -12.64 6.60
C GLN A 3 23.38 -11.78 7.77
N CYS A 4 22.36 -12.25 8.49
CA CYS A 4 21.84 -11.63 9.71
C CYS A 4 22.46 -12.28 10.94
N CYS A 5 22.31 -11.66 12.11
CA CYS A 5 22.76 -12.14 13.40
C CYS A 5 21.59 -12.06 14.39
N SER A 6 21.21 -13.20 14.93
CA SER A 6 20.15 -13.36 15.93
C SER A 6 20.39 -12.54 17.20
N GLN A 7 19.36 -12.40 18.06
CA GLN A 7 19.49 -11.78 19.38
C GLN A 7 20.54 -12.43 20.30
N TRP A 8 20.94 -13.67 19.98
CA TRP A 8 21.90 -14.47 20.72
C TRP A 8 23.32 -14.40 20.14
N GLY A 9 23.56 -13.60 19.10
CA GLY A 9 24.88 -13.36 18.52
C GLY A 9 25.35 -14.41 17.50
N TYR A 10 24.48 -15.34 17.09
CA TYR A 10 24.76 -16.27 15.98
C TYR A 10 24.32 -15.69 14.65
N CYS A 11 25.08 -15.92 13.57
CA CYS A 11 24.81 -15.35 12.26
C CYS A 11 24.56 -16.41 11.17
N GLY A 12 23.66 -16.10 10.24
CA GLY A 12 23.26 -16.96 9.14
C GLY A 12 22.17 -16.31 8.27
N THR A 13 21.53 -17.10 7.42
CA THR A 13 20.51 -16.62 6.46
C THR A 13 19.13 -17.21 6.65
N SER A 14 18.93 -18.13 7.61
CA SER A 14 17.60 -18.63 7.99
C SER A 14 16.84 -17.61 8.83
N ASP A 15 15.52 -17.79 8.93
CA ASP A 15 14.62 -16.93 9.72
C ASP A 15 15.01 -16.84 11.20
N GLU A 16 15.70 -17.86 11.74
CA GLU A 16 16.21 -17.89 13.11
C GLU A 16 17.28 -16.82 13.36
N TYR A 17 18.00 -16.42 12.31
CA TYR A 17 19.02 -15.38 12.36
C TYR A 17 18.50 -14.00 11.93
N CYS A 18 17.51 -13.96 11.05
CA CYS A 18 16.95 -12.75 10.46
C CYS A 18 15.61 -12.30 11.06
N GLY A 19 15.06 -13.04 12.03
CA GLY A 19 13.77 -12.76 12.66
C GLY A 19 13.80 -11.65 13.71
N ALA A 20 12.65 -11.44 14.37
CA ALA A 20 12.48 -10.42 15.39
C ALA A 20 13.55 -10.52 16.50
N GLY A 21 14.25 -9.40 16.75
CA GLY A 21 15.34 -9.33 17.72
C GLY A 21 16.75 -9.51 17.15
N SER A 22 16.91 -9.65 15.83
CA SER A 22 18.24 -9.70 15.19
C SER A 22 19.09 -8.47 15.57
N GLN A 23 20.31 -8.69 16.05
CA GLN A 23 21.25 -7.63 16.45
C GLN A 23 21.79 -6.87 15.24
N GLN A 24 22.00 -7.56 14.12
CA GLN A 24 22.56 -7.04 12.87
C GLN A 24 21.99 -7.85 11.71
N GLY A 25 21.70 -7.23 10.58
CA GLY A 25 20.81 -7.80 9.56
C GLY A 25 20.34 -6.68 8.65
N PRO A 26 19.78 -6.93 7.44
CA PRO A 26 19.48 -5.82 6.57
C PRO A 26 18.29 -5.14 7.22
N TYR A 27 18.32 -3.82 7.21
CA TYR A 27 17.17 -2.98 7.54
C TYR A 27 15.96 -3.28 6.62
N ASP A 28 16.13 -4.19 5.65
CA ASP A 28 15.19 -4.63 4.63
C ASP A 28 14.56 -6.00 4.96
N ALA A 29 14.05 -6.18 6.19
CA ALA A 29 12.91 -7.09 6.30
C ALA A 29 11.87 -6.60 5.27
N PRO A 30 11.28 -7.47 4.42
CA PRO A 30 10.20 -7.04 3.54
C PRO A 30 9.21 -6.29 4.41
N PRO A 31 8.86 -5.05 4.03
CA PRO A 31 8.16 -4.16 4.93
C PRO A 31 6.91 -4.88 5.42
N ALA A 32 6.71 -4.85 6.74
CA ALA A 32 5.65 -5.62 7.39
C ALA A 32 4.34 -5.41 6.64
N THR A 33 3.67 -6.49 6.26
CA THR A 33 2.38 -6.38 5.58
C THR A 33 1.26 -6.36 6.61
N ASN A 34 0.18 -5.66 6.28
CA ASN A 34 -1.03 -5.64 7.08
C ASN A 34 -2.19 -6.25 6.30
N ASP A 35 -3.21 -6.74 7.02
CA ASP A 35 -4.40 -7.38 6.45
C ASP A 35 -5.52 -6.38 6.13
N VAL A 36 -5.19 -5.09 6.00
CA VAL A 36 -6.18 -4.06 5.72
C VAL A 36 -6.77 -4.27 4.32
N SER A 37 -8.09 -4.17 4.26
CA SER A 37 -8.84 -4.24 3.03
C SER A 37 -8.92 -2.86 2.37
N VAL A 38 -8.10 -2.65 1.32
CA VAL A 38 -8.19 -1.46 0.45
C VAL A 38 -9.59 -1.31 -0.14
N VAL A 39 -10.29 -2.42 -0.39
CA VAL A 39 -11.68 -2.44 -0.87
C VAL A 39 -12.62 -1.75 0.12
N ASP A 40 -12.43 -2.00 1.41
CA ASP A 40 -13.28 -1.45 2.48
C ASP A 40 -12.92 0.00 2.82
N ILE A 41 -11.68 0.42 2.59
CA ILE A 41 -11.27 1.83 2.71
C ILE A 41 -11.80 2.64 1.53
N VAL A 42 -11.52 2.20 0.30
CA VAL A 42 -11.96 2.86 -0.93
C VAL A 42 -13.40 2.46 -1.19
N THR A 43 -14.33 2.93 -0.36
CA THR A 43 -15.77 2.70 -0.54
C THR A 43 -16.30 3.41 -1.79
N PRO A 44 -17.48 3.03 -2.31
CA PRO A 44 -18.14 3.81 -3.38
C PRO A 44 -18.34 5.27 -3.00
N LYS A 45 -18.69 5.55 -1.74
CA LYS A 45 -18.87 6.92 -1.24
C LYS A 45 -17.56 7.71 -1.25
N PHE A 46 -16.46 7.10 -0.80
CA PHE A 46 -15.14 7.72 -0.83
C PHE A 46 -14.70 8.03 -2.27
N PHE A 47 -14.74 7.03 -3.15
CA PHE A 47 -14.33 7.17 -4.55
C PHE A 47 -15.17 8.23 -5.28
N ASN A 48 -16.50 8.16 -5.15
CA ASN A 48 -17.39 9.14 -5.76
C ASN A 48 -17.24 10.53 -5.13
N GLY A 49 -16.86 10.63 -3.86
CA GLY A 49 -16.58 11.90 -3.20
C GLY A 49 -15.43 12.67 -3.86
N ILE A 50 -14.39 11.94 -4.28
CA ILE A 50 -13.26 12.50 -5.05
C ILE A 50 -13.71 12.84 -6.47
N LEU A 51 -14.33 11.88 -7.17
CA LEU A 51 -14.77 12.07 -8.56
C LEU A 51 -15.77 13.22 -8.73
N ASN A 52 -16.59 13.48 -7.71
CA ASN A 52 -17.58 14.54 -7.72
C ASN A 52 -17.01 15.95 -7.54
N GLN A 53 -15.73 16.09 -7.20
CA GLN A 53 -15.07 17.40 -7.22
C GLN A 53 -14.91 17.93 -8.66
N ALA A 54 -14.81 17.04 -9.64
CA ALA A 54 -14.77 17.42 -11.05
C ALA A 54 -16.12 17.95 -11.53
N ASP A 55 -16.06 18.94 -12.42
CA ASP A 55 -17.21 19.52 -13.11
C ASP A 55 -18.10 18.44 -13.75
N ALA A 56 -19.41 18.69 -13.79
CA ALA A 56 -20.36 17.74 -14.37
C ALA A 56 -20.09 17.42 -15.85
N SER A 57 -19.42 18.32 -16.58
CA SER A 57 -19.00 18.13 -17.97
C SER A 57 -17.68 17.37 -18.14
N CYS A 58 -16.98 17.05 -17.05
CA CYS A 58 -15.71 16.33 -17.10
C CYS A 58 -15.92 14.91 -17.66
N VAL A 59 -15.29 14.62 -18.80
CA VAL A 59 -15.36 13.32 -19.48
C VAL A 59 -14.83 12.20 -18.58
N GLY A 60 -13.86 12.52 -17.72
CA GLY A 60 -13.29 11.60 -16.73
C GLY A 60 -14.32 10.97 -15.81
N LYS A 61 -15.45 11.65 -15.52
CA LYS A 61 -16.54 11.11 -14.68
C LYS A 61 -17.20 9.87 -15.27
N ASN A 62 -17.12 9.68 -16.58
CA ASN A 62 -17.63 8.50 -17.28
C ASN A 62 -16.55 7.44 -17.53
N PHE A 63 -15.29 7.77 -17.28
CA PHE A 63 -14.15 6.89 -17.54
C PHE A 63 -13.64 6.23 -16.25
N TYR A 64 -13.44 7.02 -15.19
CA TYR A 64 -12.93 6.52 -13.91
C TYR A 64 -14.07 5.88 -13.09
N SER A 65 -13.93 4.59 -12.80
CA SER A 65 -14.88 3.85 -11.98
C SER A 65 -14.17 3.11 -10.85
N ARG A 66 -14.85 2.97 -9.71
CA ARG A 66 -14.33 2.18 -8.58
C ARG A 66 -14.06 0.73 -8.99
N SER A 67 -14.91 0.14 -9.84
CA SER A 67 -14.69 -1.23 -10.34
C SER A 67 -13.37 -1.34 -11.11
N ALA A 68 -13.09 -0.43 -12.04
CA ALA A 68 -11.83 -0.45 -12.78
C ALA A 68 -10.62 -0.27 -11.85
N PHE A 69 -10.74 0.59 -10.81
CA PHE A 69 -9.71 0.71 -9.77
C PHE A 69 -9.50 -0.62 -9.02
N LEU A 70 -10.56 -1.32 -8.61
CA LEU A 70 -10.46 -2.60 -7.91
C LEU A 70 -9.94 -3.74 -8.79
N ASP A 71 -10.28 -3.74 -10.08
CA ASP A 71 -9.76 -4.70 -11.04
C ASP A 71 -8.24 -4.50 -11.20
N ALA A 72 -7.79 -3.25 -11.31
CA ALA A 72 -6.37 -2.91 -11.34
C ALA A 72 -5.66 -3.29 -10.03
N LEU A 73 -6.28 -3.00 -8.87
CA LEU A 73 -5.76 -3.35 -7.54
C LEU A 73 -5.41 -4.84 -7.43
N GLY A 74 -6.20 -5.73 -8.04
CA GLY A 74 -5.92 -7.17 -8.06
C GLY A 74 -4.57 -7.54 -8.67
N SER A 75 -3.96 -6.66 -9.48
CA SER A 75 -2.63 -6.85 -10.07
C SER A 75 -1.49 -6.32 -9.18
N PHE A 76 -1.79 -5.58 -8.11
CA PHE A 76 -0.80 -4.92 -7.24
C PHE A 76 -1.01 -5.34 -5.78
N SER A 77 -0.62 -6.57 -5.44
CA SER A 77 -0.90 -7.18 -4.13
C SER A 77 -0.27 -6.46 -2.93
N GLN A 78 0.70 -5.57 -3.14
CA GLN A 78 1.36 -4.78 -2.09
C GLN A 78 0.78 -3.38 -1.89
N PHE A 79 -0.04 -2.88 -2.83
CA PHE A 79 -0.60 -1.54 -2.76
C PHE A 79 -1.55 -1.43 -1.55
N GLY A 80 -1.31 -0.45 -0.69
CA GLY A 80 -2.09 -0.20 0.52
C GLY A 80 -1.98 -1.33 1.54
N ARG A 81 -0.92 -2.14 1.51
CA ARG A 81 -0.73 -3.30 2.41
C ARG A 81 0.60 -3.27 3.14
N THR A 82 1.39 -2.23 2.97
CA THR A 82 2.76 -2.15 3.44
C THR A 82 2.85 -1.20 4.63
N GLY A 83 3.47 -1.65 5.73
CA GLY A 83 3.59 -0.90 6.97
C GLY A 83 2.39 -1.06 7.90
N ALA A 84 2.19 -0.07 8.77
CA ALA A 84 1.05 -0.04 9.70
C ALA A 84 -0.27 0.27 8.96
N GLU A 85 -1.41 0.07 9.62
CA GLU A 85 -2.72 0.43 9.03
C GLU A 85 -2.81 1.91 8.64
N GLU A 86 -2.17 2.79 9.41
CA GLU A 86 -2.06 4.22 9.09
C GLU A 86 -1.28 4.47 7.79
N ASP A 87 -0.27 3.65 7.50
CA ASP A 87 0.51 3.76 6.27
C ASP A 87 -0.34 3.38 5.05
N THR A 88 -1.20 2.37 5.18
CA THR A 88 -2.21 2.05 4.16
C THR A 88 -3.11 3.26 3.85
N MET A 89 -3.62 3.94 4.87
CA MET A 89 -4.46 5.13 4.68
C MET A 89 -3.69 6.27 4.01
N ARG A 90 -2.43 6.48 4.41
CA ARG A 90 -1.56 7.50 3.82
C ARG A 90 -1.22 7.19 2.35
N GLU A 91 -0.92 5.93 2.03
CA GLU A 91 -0.62 5.49 0.66
C GLU A 91 -1.84 5.70 -0.25
N ILE A 92 -3.03 5.28 0.18
CA ILE A 92 -4.28 5.48 -0.57
C ILE A 92 -4.54 6.98 -0.77
N ALA A 93 -4.38 7.79 0.27
CA ALA A 93 -4.56 9.24 0.17
C ALA A 93 -3.55 9.87 -0.80
N ALA A 94 -2.27 9.51 -0.71
CA ALA A 94 -1.21 10.01 -1.59
C ALA A 94 -1.47 9.61 -3.06
N PHE A 95 -1.86 8.36 -3.31
CA PHE A 95 -2.21 7.88 -4.64
C PHE A 95 -3.33 8.71 -5.26
N PHE A 96 -4.46 8.85 -4.57
CA PHE A 96 -5.59 9.62 -5.10
C PHE A 96 -5.26 11.10 -5.24
N ALA A 97 -4.51 11.70 -4.31
CA ALA A 97 -4.07 13.09 -4.44
C ALA A 97 -3.23 13.31 -5.71
N HIS A 98 -2.29 12.41 -5.99
CA HIS A 98 -1.46 12.49 -7.20
C HIS A 98 -2.30 12.29 -8.47
N VAL A 99 -3.14 11.25 -8.50
CA VAL A 99 -4.03 11.00 -9.65
C VAL A 99 -4.90 12.23 -9.93
N THR A 100 -5.53 12.81 -8.90
CA THR A 100 -6.37 14.01 -9.10
C THR A 100 -5.58 15.21 -9.60
N HIS A 101 -4.35 15.41 -9.11
CA HIS A 101 -3.50 16.49 -9.59
C HIS A 101 -3.17 16.36 -11.08
N GLU A 102 -2.88 15.14 -11.53
CA GLU A 102 -2.55 14.88 -12.94
C GLU A 102 -3.77 14.89 -13.86
N THR A 103 -4.99 14.65 -13.34
CA THR A 103 -6.20 14.52 -14.17
C THR A 103 -7.16 15.71 -14.12
N GLY A 104 -6.91 16.69 -13.24
CA GLY A 104 -7.70 17.93 -13.16
C GLY A 104 -8.85 17.87 -12.17
#